data_AF-A0A380TUK5-F1
#
_entry.id   AF-A0A380TUK5-F1
#
_cell.length_a   1.000
_cell.length_b   1.000
_cell.length_c   1.000
_cell.angle_alpha   90.00
_cell.angle_beta   90.00
_cell.angle_gamma   90.00
#
_symmetry.space_group_name_H-M   'P 1'
#
loop_
_entity.id
_entity.type
_entity.pdbx_description
1 polymer ?
#
loop_
_entity_poly.entity_id
_entity_poly.type
_entity_poly.pdbx_seq_one_letter_code
_entity_poly.pdbx_strand_id
1 'polypeptide(L)'
;MFAQESVMEIQNEKEAFERFKAKQIGIDYETLKKDLDDCEKRFPNNRYAGWNFKSDWELWQAATAQSVPDVQQALNDRLLVRSIKEQVESPIAEISVNDLFDKGWFAAMKCIQSNIDMLEVREPTND
;
A
#
# COMPACT_ATOMS: atom_id res chain seq x y z
N MET A 1 16.95 -16.06 10.12
CA MET A 1 17.35 -14.88 9.33
C MET A 1 16.35 -13.71 9.46
N PHE A 2 15.07 -13.99 9.74
CA PHE A 2 14.01 -13.00 9.97
C PHE A 2 14.28 -11.84 10.96
N ALA A 3 15.10 -12.06 11.99
CA ALA A 3 15.38 -11.02 13.00
C ALA A 3 16.27 -9.88 12.46
N GLN A 4 17.14 -10.14 11.48
CA GLN A 4 18.02 -9.11 10.92
C GLN A 4 17.32 -8.27 9.85
N GLU A 5 16.43 -8.88 9.08
CA GLU A 5 15.62 -8.17 8.06
C GLU A 5 14.66 -7.18 8.72
N SER A 6 13.97 -7.60 9.77
CA SER A 6 13.06 -6.74 10.54
C SER A 6 13.77 -5.54 11.18
N VAL A 7 15.00 -5.70 11.68
CA VAL A 7 15.78 -4.58 12.25
C VAL A 7 16.18 -3.56 11.18
N MET A 8 16.52 -4.03 9.98
CA MET A 8 16.92 -3.17 8.87
C MET A 8 15.72 -2.40 8.28
N GLU A 9 14.55 -3.03 8.19
CA GLU A 9 13.30 -2.37 7.77
C GLU A 9 12.90 -1.24 8.73
N ILE A 10 12.95 -1.50 10.04
CA ILE A 10 12.65 -0.48 11.07
C ILE A 10 13.63 0.69 11.00
N GLN A 11 14.91 0.42 10.71
CA GLN A 11 15.91 1.47 10.58
C GLN A 11 15.68 2.34 9.34
N ASN A 12 15.32 1.72 8.22
CA ASN A 12 14.97 2.45 6.99
C ASN A 12 13.71 3.30 7.16
N GLU A 13 12.69 2.78 7.86
CA GLU A 13 11.45 3.51 8.13
C GLU A 13 11.67 4.71 9.06
N LYS A 14 12.50 4.55 10.09
CA LYS A 14 12.93 5.66 10.96
C LYS A 14 13.63 6.76 10.16
N GLU A 15 14.55 6.40 9.28
CA GLU A 15 15.23 7.38 8.44
C GLU A 15 14.25 8.11 7.51
N ALA A 16 13.29 7.42 6.91
CA ALA A 16 12.26 8.03 6.08
C ALA A 16 11.42 9.05 6.87
N PHE A 17 11.01 8.70 8.09
CA PHE A 17 10.29 9.61 8.98
C PHE A 17 11.13 10.84 9.36
N GLU A 18 12.39 10.65 9.75
CA GLU A 18 13.27 11.76 10.12
C GLU A 18 13.51 12.71 8.95
N ARG A 19 13.71 12.19 7.73
CA ARG A 19 13.81 13.00 6.51
C ARG A 19 12.53 13.79 6.24
N PHE A 20 11.37 13.18 6.45
CA PHE A 20 10.07 13.86 6.35
C PHE A 20 9.95 15.00 7.37
N LYS A 21 10.34 14.77 8.63
CA LYS A 21 10.35 15.82 9.67
C LYS A 21 11.34 16.94 9.36
N ALA A 22 12.56 16.63 8.91
CA ALA A 22 13.56 17.61 8.50
C ALA A 22 13.00 18.55 7.41
N LYS A 23 12.33 17.98 6.40
CA LYS A 23 11.67 18.75 5.34
C LYS A 23 10.54 19.64 5.88
N GLN A 24 9.72 19.16 6.81
CA GLN A 24 8.63 19.96 7.39
C GLN A 24 9.14 21.18 8.17
N ILE A 25 10.23 21.02 8.92
CA ILE A 25 10.81 22.09 9.74
C ILE A 25 11.82 22.96 8.98
N GLY A 26 12.13 22.61 7.72
CA GLY A 26 12.99 23.38 6.85
C GLY A 26 14.48 23.28 7.16
N ILE A 27 14.93 22.16 7.75
CA ILE A 27 16.36 21.90 8.00
C ILE A 27 16.84 20.70 7.17
N ASP A 28 18.15 20.60 6.97
CA ASP A 28 18.72 19.43 6.32
C ASP A 28 18.69 18.21 7.26
N TYR A 29 18.59 17.03 6.65
CA TYR A 29 18.50 15.77 7.40
C TYR A 29 19.73 15.51 8.26
N GLU A 30 20.94 15.85 7.79
CA GLU A 30 22.17 15.56 8.53
C GLU A 30 22.29 16.40 9.81
N THR A 31 21.86 17.67 9.76
CA THR A 31 21.74 18.52 10.95
C THR A 31 20.73 17.94 11.94
N LEU A 32 19.53 17.54 11.47
CA LEU A 32 18.55 16.92 12.34
C LEU A 32 19.08 15.63 12.97
N LYS A 33 19.70 14.77 12.15
CA LYS A 33 20.24 13.48 12.57
C LYS A 33 21.27 13.63 13.67
N LYS A 34 22.19 14.60 13.53
CA LYS A 34 23.20 14.89 14.55
C LYS A 34 22.57 15.29 15.88
N ASP A 35 21.55 16.14 15.86
CA ASP A 35 20.83 16.55 17.07
C ASP A 35 20.08 15.38 17.71
N LEU A 36 19.48 14.50 16.92
CA LEU A 36 18.80 13.29 17.39
C LEU A 36 19.80 12.28 17.99
N ASP A 37 20.95 12.08 17.35
CA ASP A 37 22.02 11.21 17.86
C ASP A 37 22.56 11.73 19.20
N ASP A 38 22.73 13.05 19.34
CA ASP A 38 23.13 13.66 20.61
C ASP A 38 22.03 13.60 21.67
N CYS A 39 20.75 13.70 21.28
CA CYS A 39 19.61 13.46 22.18
C CYS A 39 19.60 12.01 22.68
N GLU A 40 19.80 11.02 21.82
CA GLU A 40 19.80 9.59 22.18
C GLU A 40 20.95 9.24 23.12
N LYS A 41 22.13 9.84 22.93
CA LYS A 41 23.26 9.70 23.87
C LYS A 41 22.94 10.26 25.26
N ARG A 42 22.24 11.40 25.32
CA ARG A 42 21.87 12.07 26.59
C ARG A 42 20.67 11.41 27.27
N PHE A 43 19.74 10.89 26.48
CA PHE A 43 18.50 10.26 26.92
C PHE A 43 18.34 8.89 26.25
N PRO A 44 18.93 7.83 26.83
CA PRO A 44 18.85 6.48 26.29
C PRO A 44 17.39 6.06 26.07
N ASN A 45 17.10 5.44 24.93
CA ASN A 45 15.76 5.03 24.49
C ASN A 45 14.77 6.18 24.22
N ASN A 46 15.24 7.43 24.16
CA ASN A 46 14.39 8.58 23.87
C ASN A 46 15.05 9.53 22.86
N ARG A 47 15.29 9.02 21.64
CA ARG A 47 15.88 9.75 20.52
C ARG A 47 15.19 11.09 20.20
N TYR A 48 13.89 11.16 20.40
CA TYR A 48 13.06 12.32 20.07
C TYR A 48 12.81 13.29 21.23
N ALA A 49 13.51 13.14 22.36
CA ALA A 49 13.28 13.91 23.58
C ALA A 49 13.27 15.43 23.38
N GLY A 50 14.07 15.95 22.44
CA GLY A 50 14.18 17.39 22.15
C GLY A 50 13.16 17.96 21.16
N TRP A 51 12.38 17.12 20.47
CA TRP A 51 11.66 17.53 19.26
C TRP A 51 10.15 17.23 19.25
N ASN A 52 9.62 16.61 20.31
CA ASN A 52 8.22 16.14 20.38
C ASN A 52 7.84 15.16 19.24
N PHE A 53 8.80 14.59 18.52
CA PHE A 53 8.53 13.68 17.40
C PHE A 53 8.04 12.29 17.84
N LYS A 54 7.97 12.02 19.13
CA LYS A 54 7.51 10.72 19.65
C LYS A 54 6.08 10.40 19.20
N SER A 55 5.14 11.32 19.40
CA SER A 55 3.75 11.13 18.99
C SER A 55 3.61 11.09 17.46
N ASP A 56 4.38 11.91 16.75
CA ASP A 56 4.41 11.89 15.29
C ASP A 56 4.96 10.57 14.74
N TRP A 57 5.94 9.97 15.41
CA TRP A 57 6.49 8.67 15.07
C TRP A 57 5.48 7.54 15.32
N GLU A 58 4.78 7.56 16.45
CA GLU A 58 3.70 6.60 16.74
C GLU A 58 2.58 6.68 15.68
N LEU A 59 2.22 7.91 15.27
CA LEU A 59 1.25 8.14 14.19
C LEU A 59 1.76 7.67 12.83
N TRP A 60 3.04 7.94 12.52
CA TRP A 60 3.69 7.47 11.30
C TRP A 60 3.61 5.94 11.21
N GLN A 61 4.06 5.22 12.24
CA GLN A 61 4.00 3.77 12.29
C GLN A 61 2.56 3.23 12.12
N ALA A 62 1.58 3.87 12.76
CA ALA A 62 0.18 3.48 12.62
C ALA A 62 -0.37 3.70 11.20
N ALA A 63 0.11 4.73 10.49
CA ALA A 63 -0.25 5.00 9.11
C ALA A 63 0.46 4.03 8.14
N THR A 64 1.75 3.76 8.34
CA THR A 64 2.49 2.80 7.49
C THR A 64 1.96 1.38 7.66
N ALA A 65 1.54 1.01 8.87
CA ALA A 65 0.89 -0.27 9.16
C ALA A 65 -0.50 -0.41 8.52
N GLN A 66 -1.16 0.69 8.16
CA GLN A 66 -2.42 0.67 7.38
C GLN A 66 -2.17 0.66 5.87
N SER A 67 -1.02 1.16 5.41
CA SER A 67 -0.63 1.12 3.99
C SER A 67 -0.08 -0.23 3.53
N VAL A 68 -0.28 -1.29 4.34
CA VAL A 68 0.11 -2.65 3.95
C VAL A 68 -0.61 -3.00 2.64
N PRO A 69 0.11 -3.52 1.62
CA PRO A 69 -0.44 -3.89 0.33
C PRO A 69 -1.73 -4.71 0.42
N ASP A 70 -1.88 -5.52 1.47
CA ASP A 70 -3.07 -6.35 1.72
C ASP A 70 -4.38 -5.56 1.83
N VAL A 71 -4.38 -4.33 2.34
CA VAL A 71 -5.65 -3.56 2.44
C VAL A 71 -6.05 -3.01 1.08
N GLN A 72 -5.10 -2.49 0.31
CA GLN A 72 -5.34 -1.99 -1.04
C GLN A 72 -5.63 -3.15 -2.01
N GLN A 73 -4.92 -4.27 -1.86
CA GLN A 73 -5.14 -5.50 -2.62
C GLN A 73 -6.50 -6.11 -2.26
N ALA A 74 -6.86 -6.22 -0.98
CA ALA A 74 -8.19 -6.70 -0.58
C ALA A 74 -9.32 -5.79 -1.05
N LEU A 75 -9.09 -4.46 -1.13
CA LEU A 75 -10.05 -3.53 -1.71
C LEU A 75 -10.18 -3.74 -3.23
N ASN A 76 -9.06 -3.86 -3.93
CA ASN A 76 -9.03 -4.13 -5.38
C ASN A 76 -9.70 -5.48 -5.70
N ASP A 77 -9.39 -6.53 -4.94
CA ASP A 77 -9.98 -7.86 -5.08
C ASP A 77 -11.49 -7.82 -4.81
N ARG A 78 -11.94 -7.07 -3.79
CA ARG A 78 -13.37 -6.87 -3.52
C ARG A 78 -14.09 -6.15 -4.66
N LEU A 79 -13.47 -5.12 -5.24
CA LEU A 79 -14.03 -4.39 -6.37
C LEU A 79 -14.09 -5.26 -7.63
N LEU A 80 -13.07 -6.07 -7.89
CA LEU A 80 -13.04 -7.07 -8.96
C LEU A 80 -14.15 -8.11 -8.81
N VAL A 81 -14.29 -8.72 -7.63
CA VAL A 81 -15.37 -9.69 -7.34
C VAL A 81 -16.75 -9.06 -7.52
N ARG A 82 -16.94 -7.83 -7.07
CA ARG A 82 -18.21 -7.11 -7.25
C ARG A 82 -18.51 -6.84 -8.72
N SER A 83 -17.53 -6.38 -9.49
CA SER A 83 -17.68 -6.13 -10.93
C SER A 83 -18.04 -7.40 -11.69
N ILE A 84 -17.42 -8.53 -11.35
CA ILE A 84 -17.74 -9.84 -11.95
C ILE A 84 -19.17 -10.24 -11.62
N LYS A 85 -19.59 -10.12 -10.35
CA LYS A 85 -20.97 -10.46 -9.95
C LYS A 85 -22.01 -9.61 -10.66
N GLU A 86 -21.84 -8.29 -10.69
CA GLU A 86 -22.79 -7.39 -11.34
C GLU A 86 -22.89 -7.65 -12.87
N GLN A 87 -21.78 -7.96 -13.54
CA GLN A 87 -21.75 -8.21 -14.98
C GLN A 87 -22.14 -9.64 -15.39
N VAL A 88 -22.05 -10.62 -14.48
CA VAL A 88 -22.37 -12.03 -14.77
C VAL A 88 -23.73 -12.44 -14.21
N GLU A 89 -24.07 -12.06 -12.97
CA GLU A 89 -25.33 -12.47 -12.35
C GLU A 89 -26.54 -11.70 -12.93
N SER A 90 -26.38 -10.42 -13.29
CA SER A 90 -27.49 -9.61 -13.82
C SER A 90 -27.98 -10.10 -15.20
N PRO A 91 -27.12 -10.47 -16.16
CA PRO A 91 -27.58 -10.99 -17.45
C PRO A 91 -28.08 -12.44 -17.38
N ILE A 92 -27.59 -13.27 -16.44
CA ILE A 92 -28.03 -14.66 -16.30
C ILE A 92 -29.50 -14.75 -15.84
N ALA A 93 -29.96 -13.79 -15.04
CA ALA A 93 -31.35 -13.75 -14.55
C ALA A 93 -32.40 -13.53 -15.68
N GLU A 94 -31.99 -13.03 -16.85
CA GLU A 94 -32.88 -12.64 -17.95
C GLU A 94 -32.80 -13.56 -19.18
N ILE A 95 -31.99 -14.63 -19.15
CA ILE A 95 -31.71 -15.49 -20.32
C ILE A 95 -32.46 -16.83 -20.24
N SER A 96 -33.15 -17.19 -21.33
CA SER A 96 -33.85 -18.46 -21.54
C SER A 96 -32.90 -19.67 -21.56
N VAL A 97 -33.31 -20.77 -20.89
CA VAL A 97 -32.53 -21.98 -20.56
C VAL A 97 -31.84 -22.67 -21.75
N ASN A 98 -32.31 -22.47 -22.98
CA ASN A 98 -31.76 -23.13 -24.17
C ASN A 98 -30.58 -22.39 -24.85
N ASP A 99 -30.28 -21.16 -24.44
CA ASP A 99 -29.18 -20.33 -25.00
C ASP A 99 -28.03 -20.12 -23.98
N LEU A 100 -28.13 -20.77 -22.82
CA LEU A 100 -27.46 -20.39 -21.57
C LEU A 100 -25.95 -20.67 -21.57
N PHE A 101 -25.51 -21.73 -22.24
CA PHE A 101 -24.11 -22.13 -22.23
C PHE A 101 -23.28 -21.27 -23.18
N ASP A 102 -23.70 -21.11 -24.43
CA ASP A 102 -22.90 -20.41 -25.44
C ASP A 102 -22.84 -18.91 -25.17
N LYS A 103 -23.98 -18.27 -24.87
CA LYS A 103 -24.03 -16.82 -24.60
C LYS A 103 -23.39 -16.47 -23.25
N GLY A 104 -23.62 -17.29 -22.23
CA GLY A 104 -23.01 -17.13 -20.91
C GLY A 104 -21.49 -17.29 -20.96
N TRP A 105 -21.01 -18.31 -21.68
CA TRP A 105 -19.57 -18.53 -21.90
C TRP A 105 -18.93 -17.39 -22.69
N PHE A 106 -19.57 -16.91 -23.76
CA PHE A 106 -19.04 -15.83 -24.58
C PHE A 106 -18.96 -14.50 -23.80
N ALA A 107 -19.96 -14.22 -22.96
CA ALA A 107 -19.96 -13.06 -22.08
C ALA A 107 -18.85 -13.15 -21.01
N ALA A 108 -18.68 -14.33 -20.38
CA ALA A 108 -17.61 -14.57 -19.42
C ALA A 108 -16.23 -14.39 -20.05
N MET A 109 -16.02 -14.92 -21.26
CA MET A 109 -14.76 -14.78 -21.99
C MET A 109 -14.46 -13.33 -22.38
N LYS A 110 -15.48 -12.55 -22.76
CA LYS A 110 -15.32 -11.11 -23.03
C LYS A 110 -14.96 -10.31 -21.79
N CYS A 111 -15.53 -10.66 -20.64
CA CYS A 111 -15.20 -10.02 -19.35
C CYS A 111 -13.74 -10.33 -18.94
N ILE A 112 -13.31 -11.58 -19.07
CA ILE A 112 -11.91 -11.98 -18.83
C ILE A 112 -10.96 -11.23 -19.77
N GLN A 113 -11.26 -11.17 -21.07
CA GLN A 113 -10.42 -10.45 -22.04
C GLN A 113 -10.34 -8.96 -21.72
N SER A 114 -11.46 -8.31 -21.37
CA SER A 114 -11.45 -6.89 -21.00
C SER A 114 -10.60 -6.62 -19.76
N ASN A 115 -10.56 -7.55 -18.80
CA ASN A 115 -9.74 -7.43 -17.61
C ASN A 115 -8.24 -7.62 -17.94
N ILE A 116 -7.91 -8.54 -18.85
CA ILE A 116 -6.54 -8.74 -19.37
C ILE A 116 -6.06 -7.47 -20.09
N ASP A 117 -6.85 -6.94 -21.03
CA ASP A 117 -6.50 -5.74 -21.78
C ASP A 117 -6.25 -4.54 -20.84
N MET A 118 -7.07 -4.39 -19.79
CA MET A 118 -6.88 -3.32 -18.80
C MET A 118 -5.60 -3.50 -17.96
N LEU A 119 -5.16 -4.74 -17.72
CA LEU A 119 -3.92 -5.03 -17.01
C LEU A 119 -2.70 -4.83 -17.91
N GLU A 120 -2.77 -5.25 -19.17
CA GLU A 120 -1.70 -5.05 -20.17
C GLU A 120 -1.48 -3.56 -20.49
N VAL A 121 -2.55 -2.75 -20.54
CA VAL A 121 -2.44 -1.28 -20.69
C VAL A 121 -1.81 -0.61 -19.46
N ARG A 122 -1.81 -1.28 -18.30
CA ARG A 122 -1.21 -0.78 -17.05
C ARG A 122 0.22 -1.25 -16.82
N GLU A 123 0.79 -2.12 -17.66
CA GLU A 123 2.23 -2.30 -17.68
C GLU A 123 2.86 -1.03 -18.30
N PRO A 124 3.58 -0.19 -17.52
CA PRO A 124 4.34 0.87 -18.15
C PRO A 124 5.37 0.20 -19.06
N THR A 125 5.44 0.69 -20.31
CA THR A 125 6.56 0.44 -21.20
C THR A 125 7.81 0.97 -20.47
N ASN A 126 8.50 0.09 -19.75
CA ASN A 126 9.81 0.37 -19.21
C ASN A 126 10.77 0.33 -20.40
N ASP A 127 10.91 1.48 -21.05
CA ASP A 127 12.04 1.84 -21.91
C ASP A 127 12.92 2.85 -21.17
#